data_AF-A0A9P5SUQ8-F1
#
_entry.id   AF-A0A9P5SUQ8-F1
#
_cell.length_a   1.000
_cell.length_b   1.000
_cell.length_c   1.000
_cell.angle_alpha   90.00
_cell.angle_beta   90.00
_cell.angle_gamma   90.00
#
_symmetry.space_group_name_H-M   'P 1'
#
loop_
_entity.id
_entity.type
_entity.pdbx_description
1 polymer ?
#
loop_
_entity_poly.entity_id
_entity_poly.type
_entity_poly.pdbx_seq_one_letter_code
_entity_poly.pdbx_strand_id
1 'polypeptide(L)'
;MKITPIAICILSVGLSLATLSEAKNKDHHHIKHPSHHHKHADHSHHNHANHHHHNAPAAIPHVPYYGHDDSRKHRNEEPKVDNAPQTTPSENPLVITTPEADHEHKQTFHSKNLAENAPIPRRTEKMVVAYWTDWTSDSMPPEAIPFDKVTHINYAFAIVRPDFRPVFETDHLLNRVVREAHAKGVKVLMSIGGWTGSQYFSPMAATKQGRKTFIDGAVHFVQKYNLDGIDIDWQDFLVLYPSMEYPGRLGSACNTFDEKNDANNFLILLQELRAAFHELPRGDQLEISLATRIVPFDGPNGQMTDVSEFAKVVNHINVMAYDINGSWGSVTGANAPLAGNGLTYESGASAWINAGFPAEQINMGVPFYGRSLITKQDMSGSHTMAAPFDSRVPVGDDDDGLWTDPCEKTAAYSGVWKFRNLREQRVIDAQGHALAPWIRKFDLDSMTPWLFNPQTKQFISYDDRKSLRLKVLYAREKKLGGVMLWAINQDTADFELLNVLQDVRA
;
A
#
# COMPACT_ATOMS: atom_id res chain seq x y z
N MET A 1 -29.97 -34.45 29.54
CA MET A 1 -29.98 -33.11 28.90
C MET A 1 -29.82 -33.28 27.40
N LYS A 2 -30.52 -32.48 26.59
CA LYS A 2 -30.28 -32.31 25.14
C LYS A 2 -30.34 -30.81 24.85
N ILE A 3 -29.38 -30.30 24.07
CA ILE A 3 -29.28 -28.87 23.76
C ILE A 3 -30.10 -28.59 22.49
N THR A 4 -30.85 -27.50 22.49
CA THR A 4 -31.64 -27.03 21.34
C THR A 4 -30.92 -25.85 20.70
N PRO A 5 -30.70 -25.82 19.37
CA PRO A 5 -30.12 -24.66 18.71
C PRO A 5 -31.12 -23.49 18.68
N ILE A 6 -30.64 -22.27 18.95
CA ILE A 6 -31.43 -21.05 18.87
C ILE A 6 -31.39 -20.54 17.42
N ALA A 7 -32.57 -20.31 16.84
CA ALA A 7 -32.69 -19.78 15.47
C ALA A 7 -32.54 -18.25 15.45
N ILE A 8 -31.88 -17.74 14.40
CA ILE A 8 -31.73 -16.30 14.16
C ILE A 8 -33.02 -15.75 13.53
N CYS A 9 -33.62 -14.73 14.15
CA CYS A 9 -34.81 -14.08 13.63
C CYS A 9 -34.47 -13.07 12.51
N ILE A 10 -34.97 -13.31 11.30
CA ILE A 10 -34.96 -12.34 10.20
C ILE A 10 -36.28 -11.56 10.22
N LEU A 11 -36.22 -10.28 10.57
CA LEU A 11 -37.39 -9.37 10.52
C LEU A 11 -37.76 -9.05 9.07
N SER A 12 -38.73 -9.79 8.54
CA SER A 12 -39.32 -9.53 7.22
C SER A 12 -40.57 -8.66 7.37
N VAL A 13 -40.53 -7.43 6.83
CA VAL A 13 -41.72 -6.56 6.76
C VAL A 13 -42.61 -7.04 5.62
N GLY A 14 -43.88 -7.35 5.91
CA GLY A 14 -44.83 -7.89 4.93
C GLY A 14 -46.20 -7.22 4.98
N LEU A 15 -46.65 -6.73 3.83
CA LEU A 15 -48.02 -6.29 3.51
C LEU A 15 -48.09 -6.15 1.98
N SER A 16 -49.10 -6.62 1.23
CA SER A 16 -50.13 -7.63 1.49
C SER A 16 -50.53 -8.22 0.13
N LEU A 17 -50.89 -9.51 0.06
CA LEU A 17 -51.31 -10.16 -1.19
C LEU A 17 -52.73 -10.72 -1.05
N ALA A 18 -53.68 -10.10 -1.75
CA ALA A 18 -55.06 -10.61 -1.87
C ALA A 18 -55.15 -11.68 -2.96
N THR A 19 -56.00 -12.68 -2.74
CA THR A 19 -56.14 -13.85 -3.61
C THR A 19 -57.25 -13.70 -4.65
N LEU A 20 -57.07 -14.35 -5.81
CA LEU A 20 -58.13 -15.01 -6.57
C LEU A 20 -57.49 -15.96 -7.61
N SER A 21 -58.20 -17.03 -7.97
CA SER A 21 -57.63 -18.17 -8.71
C SER A 21 -58.35 -18.49 -10.02
N GLU A 22 -57.62 -19.18 -10.90
CA GLU A 22 -58.09 -20.08 -11.96
C GLU A 22 -59.26 -19.67 -12.87
N ALA A 23 -58.92 -19.46 -14.15
CA ALA A 23 -59.75 -19.95 -15.25
C ALA A 23 -58.86 -20.52 -16.37
N LYS A 24 -59.02 -21.81 -16.69
CA LYS A 24 -58.46 -22.44 -17.90
C LYS A 24 -59.53 -22.44 -18.98
N ASN A 25 -59.22 -22.01 -20.20
CA ASN A 25 -59.53 -22.85 -21.35
C ASN A 25 -58.60 -22.58 -22.55
N LYS A 26 -58.70 -23.46 -23.54
CA LYS A 26 -57.95 -23.47 -24.81
C LYS A 26 -58.57 -22.49 -25.82
N ASP A 27 -57.81 -22.13 -26.85
CA ASP A 27 -58.12 -22.64 -28.19
C ASP A 27 -56.92 -22.56 -29.15
N HIS A 28 -56.94 -23.38 -30.21
CA HIS A 28 -55.99 -23.33 -31.31
C HIS A 28 -56.57 -22.52 -32.47
N HIS A 29 -55.73 -21.90 -33.31
CA HIS A 29 -55.85 -22.05 -34.77
C HIS A 29 -54.58 -21.65 -35.54
N HIS A 30 -54.61 -21.86 -36.86
CA HIS A 30 -53.45 -22.14 -37.72
C HIS A 30 -53.04 -21.00 -38.68
N ILE A 31 -51.72 -20.85 -38.88
CA ILE A 31 -50.99 -20.61 -40.15
C ILE A 31 -51.48 -19.45 -41.08
N LYS A 32 -50.60 -18.45 -41.35
CA LYS A 32 -50.00 -18.19 -42.69
C LYS A 32 -49.12 -16.93 -42.77
N HIS A 33 -47.93 -17.08 -43.35
CA HIS A 33 -47.25 -16.01 -44.10
C HIS A 33 -47.94 -15.80 -45.46
N PRO A 34 -47.73 -14.64 -46.10
CA PRO A 34 -46.90 -14.69 -47.30
C PRO A 34 -45.82 -13.59 -47.37
N SER A 35 -44.83 -13.81 -48.23
CA SER A 35 -43.82 -12.85 -48.68
C SER A 35 -44.25 -12.22 -50.02
N HIS A 36 -43.62 -11.11 -50.43
CA HIS A 36 -43.01 -10.97 -51.77
C HIS A 36 -42.28 -9.62 -52.03
N HIS A 37 -41.13 -9.73 -52.72
CA HIS A 37 -40.58 -8.85 -53.79
C HIS A 37 -40.54 -7.31 -53.63
N HIS A 38 -39.35 -6.70 -53.57
CA HIS A 38 -38.38 -6.41 -54.67
C HIS A 38 -38.61 -5.07 -55.38
N LYS A 39 -37.53 -4.28 -55.50
CA LYS A 39 -36.96 -3.92 -56.81
C LYS A 39 -35.48 -3.49 -56.68
N HIS A 40 -34.69 -3.79 -57.72
CA HIS A 40 -33.33 -3.30 -57.93
C HIS A 40 -33.33 -1.97 -58.71
N ALA A 41 -32.23 -1.21 -58.64
CA ALA A 41 -31.53 -0.50 -59.75
C ALA A 41 -30.78 0.75 -59.24
N ASP A 42 -29.64 1.17 -59.80
CA ASP A 42 -28.53 0.40 -60.41
C ASP A 42 -27.23 1.27 -60.45
N HIS A 43 -26.15 0.74 -61.01
CA HIS A 43 -24.81 1.33 -61.15
C HIS A 43 -24.70 2.78 -61.67
N SER A 44 -23.66 3.48 -61.21
CA SER A 44 -22.74 4.20 -62.12
C SER A 44 -21.31 4.23 -61.57
N HIS A 45 -20.31 3.99 -62.43
CA HIS A 45 -18.89 4.14 -62.09
C HIS A 45 -18.44 5.60 -62.18
N HIS A 46 -17.37 5.95 -61.48
CA HIS A 46 -16.27 6.70 -62.08
C HIS A 46 -14.92 6.17 -61.59
N ASN A 47 -13.89 6.28 -62.44
CA ASN A 47 -12.60 5.64 -62.27
C ASN A 47 -11.50 6.64 -62.62
N HIS A 48 -10.52 6.85 -61.75
CA HIS A 48 -9.18 7.31 -62.13
C HIS A 48 -8.18 6.97 -61.03
N ALA A 49 -6.92 6.81 -61.41
CA ALA A 49 -5.89 6.16 -60.60
C ALA A 49 -4.60 6.99 -60.53
N ASN A 50 -3.80 6.68 -59.51
CA ASN A 50 -2.37 6.92 -59.38
C ASN A 50 -1.83 8.34 -59.65
N HIS A 51 -1.29 8.94 -58.58
CA HIS A 51 0.13 9.28 -58.62
C HIS A 51 0.83 8.78 -57.36
N HIS A 52 1.98 8.12 -57.53
CA HIS A 52 2.84 7.74 -56.41
C HIS A 52 3.59 8.96 -55.87
N HIS A 53 3.70 9.07 -54.55
CA HIS A 53 4.91 9.58 -53.92
C HIS A 53 5.21 8.76 -52.66
N HIS A 54 6.41 8.18 -52.60
CA HIS A 54 6.96 7.70 -51.34
C HIS A 54 7.35 8.91 -50.49
N ASN A 55 7.05 8.83 -49.19
CA ASN A 55 7.87 9.45 -48.14
C ASN A 55 7.92 8.47 -46.96
N ALA A 56 9.13 8.15 -46.51
CA ALA A 56 9.35 7.34 -45.32
C ALA A 56 9.16 8.21 -44.05
N PRO A 57 8.85 7.63 -42.89
CA PRO A 57 8.82 8.37 -41.63
C PRO A 57 10.20 8.96 -41.30
N ALA A 58 10.22 10.19 -40.80
CA ALA A 58 11.45 10.85 -40.37
C ALA A 58 12.06 10.13 -39.15
N ALA A 59 13.38 10.02 -39.12
CA ALA A 59 14.09 9.32 -38.05
C ALA A 59 14.00 10.06 -36.70
N ILE A 60 13.75 9.30 -35.64
CA ILE A 60 13.87 9.79 -34.25
C ILE A 60 15.37 9.98 -33.96
N PRO A 61 15.82 11.13 -33.43
CA PRO A 61 17.21 11.34 -33.07
C PRO A 61 17.57 10.49 -31.84
N HIS A 62 18.48 9.52 -32.00
CA HIS A 62 19.07 8.81 -30.88
C HIS A 62 19.87 9.77 -29.98
N VAL A 63 19.53 9.82 -28.69
CA VAL A 63 20.35 10.40 -27.64
C VAL A 63 21.03 9.24 -26.88
N PRO A 64 22.36 9.26 -26.66
CA PRO A 64 23.07 8.08 -26.19
C PRO A 64 22.88 7.79 -24.70
N TYR A 65 22.79 6.51 -24.38
CA TYR A 65 22.86 5.98 -23.02
C TYR A 65 24.27 6.21 -22.44
N TYR A 66 24.37 6.92 -21.31
CA TYR A 66 25.64 7.03 -20.58
C TYR A 66 25.83 5.82 -19.65
N GLY A 67 26.36 4.73 -20.21
CA GLY A 67 26.95 3.65 -19.42
C GLY A 67 28.40 3.97 -19.08
N HIS A 68 28.74 4.00 -17.78
CA HIS A 68 30.14 4.13 -17.32
C HIS A 68 30.53 3.00 -16.36
N ASP A 69 31.19 1.99 -16.92
CA ASP A 69 32.22 1.19 -16.26
C ASP A 69 33.49 1.34 -17.11
N ASP A 70 34.61 1.72 -16.50
CA ASP A 70 35.95 1.48 -17.06
C ASP A 70 36.95 1.23 -15.93
N SER A 71 37.31 -0.04 -15.74
CA SER A 71 38.09 -0.54 -14.62
C SER A 71 39.58 -0.67 -14.96
N ARG A 72 40.32 0.47 -14.98
CA ARG A 72 41.74 0.52 -15.40
C ARG A 72 42.76 0.95 -14.34
N LYS A 73 43.33 -0.10 -13.74
CA LYS A 73 44.68 -0.22 -13.13
C LYS A 73 45.71 0.89 -13.46
N HIS A 74 46.15 1.61 -12.42
CA HIS A 74 47.54 2.05 -12.22
C HIS A 74 47.84 1.83 -10.72
N ARG A 75 48.69 0.87 -10.31
CA ARG A 75 50.16 0.78 -10.40
C ARG A 75 50.84 1.79 -9.46
N ASN A 76 51.41 1.28 -8.37
CA ASN A 76 52.15 2.01 -7.35
C ASN A 76 53.49 2.55 -7.90
N GLU A 77 53.82 3.81 -7.59
CA GLU A 77 55.20 4.32 -7.47
C GLU A 77 55.26 5.32 -6.30
N GLU A 78 56.26 5.20 -5.43
CA GLU A 78 56.56 6.17 -4.35
C GLU A 78 57.49 7.28 -4.85
N PRO A 79 57.52 8.44 -4.17
CA PRO A 79 58.82 9.06 -3.96
C PRO A 79 59.05 9.69 -2.57
N LYS A 80 59.99 9.05 -1.85
CA LYS A 80 61.11 9.65 -1.07
C LYS A 80 60.86 10.54 0.17
N VAL A 81 61.74 10.32 1.14
CA VAL A 81 61.98 11.10 2.37
C VAL A 81 62.99 12.22 2.09
N ASP A 82 62.88 13.33 2.83
CA ASP A 82 64.01 14.24 3.09
C ASP A 82 64.04 14.71 4.55
N ASN A 83 65.16 15.29 5.02
CA ASN A 83 65.57 15.22 6.43
C ASN A 83 65.47 16.53 7.24
N ALA A 84 65.03 16.39 8.51
CA ALA A 84 65.55 16.95 9.79
C ALA A 84 66.04 18.43 9.90
N PRO A 85 65.91 19.08 11.08
CA PRO A 85 66.87 18.82 12.18
C PRO A 85 66.25 18.70 13.59
N GLN A 86 67.07 18.29 14.57
CA GLN A 86 66.70 18.06 15.97
C GLN A 86 67.12 19.21 16.91
N THR A 87 66.41 19.37 18.03
CA THR A 87 66.93 20.05 19.25
C THR A 87 66.43 19.33 20.52
N THR A 88 67.28 19.23 21.53
CA THR A 88 67.05 18.61 22.86
C THR A 88 67.74 19.48 23.94
N PRO A 89 67.80 19.13 25.25
CA PRO A 89 66.97 18.26 26.09
C PRO A 89 66.46 18.98 27.38
N SER A 90 65.67 18.31 28.24
CA SER A 90 65.80 18.40 29.72
C SER A 90 65.00 17.30 30.43
N GLU A 91 65.48 16.84 31.58
CA GLU A 91 64.81 15.82 32.44
C GLU A 91 64.44 16.40 33.82
N ASN A 92 63.26 16.06 34.34
CA ASN A 92 63.08 15.32 35.61
C ASN A 92 61.59 15.16 36.00
N PRO A 93 61.23 14.19 36.87
CA PRO A 93 59.84 13.74 37.03
C PRO A 93 59.05 14.48 38.12
N LEU A 94 57.73 14.37 38.06
CA LEU A 94 56.80 14.74 39.14
C LEU A 94 55.92 13.55 39.56
N VAL A 95 55.49 13.58 40.82
CA VAL A 95 54.96 12.44 41.57
C VAL A 95 53.44 12.32 41.44
N ILE A 96 52.95 11.07 41.48
CA ILE A 96 51.52 10.73 41.49
C ILE A 96 50.81 11.39 42.67
N THR A 97 49.74 12.15 42.38
CA THR A 97 48.70 12.52 43.35
C THR A 97 47.34 12.34 42.69
N THR A 98 46.39 11.70 43.39
CA THR A 98 45.01 11.50 42.94
C THR A 98 44.12 12.58 43.55
N PRO A 99 43.40 13.37 42.75
CA PRO A 99 42.30 14.21 43.25
C PRO A 99 41.14 13.35 43.76
N GLU A 100 40.43 13.87 44.76
CA GLU A 100 39.30 13.20 45.42
C GLU A 100 37.99 13.34 44.62
N ALA A 101 36.94 12.65 45.06
CA ALA A 101 35.62 12.70 44.43
C ALA A 101 34.91 14.02 44.76
N ASP A 102 34.72 14.88 43.75
CA ASP A 102 33.99 16.13 43.90
C ASP A 102 32.46 15.93 43.82
N HIS A 103 31.71 16.83 44.45
CA HIS A 103 30.33 16.55 44.89
C HIS A 103 29.26 16.53 43.79
N GLU A 104 28.19 15.74 44.06
CA GLU A 104 26.97 15.69 43.26
C GLU A 104 26.33 17.07 43.00
N HIS A 105 26.42 17.58 41.78
CA HIS A 105 25.38 18.47 41.26
C HIS A 105 24.23 17.65 40.67
N LYS A 106 23.40 17.13 41.58
CA LYS A 106 22.06 16.60 41.28
C LYS A 106 21.17 17.72 40.72
N GLN A 107 21.32 18.02 39.43
CA GLN A 107 20.18 18.47 38.64
C GLN A 107 19.23 17.28 38.55
N THR A 108 18.36 17.17 39.56
CA THR A 108 17.21 16.30 39.50
C THR A 108 16.32 16.79 38.37
N PHE A 109 16.45 16.16 37.20
CA PHE A 109 15.32 16.02 36.30
C PHE A 109 14.21 15.33 37.10
N HIS A 110 13.34 16.14 37.69
CA HIS A 110 12.06 15.66 38.14
C HIS A 110 11.39 15.04 36.92
N SER A 111 11.22 13.72 36.97
CA SER A 111 10.19 13.04 36.22
C SER A 111 8.83 13.55 36.72
N LYS A 112 8.47 14.77 36.30
CA LYS A 112 7.07 15.08 36.04
C LYS A 112 6.56 13.91 35.21
N ASN A 113 5.45 13.32 35.65
CA ASN A 113 4.81 12.20 34.97
C ASN A 113 4.83 12.47 33.46
N LEU A 114 5.35 11.52 32.67
CA LEU A 114 4.98 11.45 31.25
C LEU A 114 3.46 11.43 31.25
N ALA A 115 2.87 12.45 30.65
CA ALA A 115 1.64 13.01 31.20
C ALA A 115 0.46 12.03 31.12
N GLU A 116 -0.58 12.33 31.90
CA GLU A 116 -1.94 12.03 31.47
C GLU A 116 -2.21 12.83 30.19
N ASN A 117 -1.68 12.35 29.07
CA ASN A 117 -1.85 12.96 27.76
C ASN A 117 -3.36 13.10 27.52
N ALA A 118 -3.80 14.30 27.12
CA ALA A 118 -5.18 14.51 26.74
C ALA A 118 -5.55 13.47 25.67
N PRO A 119 -6.67 12.73 25.82
CA PRO A 119 -6.97 11.61 24.94
C PRO A 119 -7.09 12.11 23.50
N ILE A 120 -6.39 11.43 22.58
CA ILE A 120 -6.32 11.82 21.16
C ILE A 120 -7.75 12.09 20.64
N PRO A 121 -7.99 13.26 20.00
CA PRO A 121 -9.32 13.62 19.51
C PRO A 121 -9.91 12.53 18.59
N ARG A 122 -10.87 11.78 19.10
CA ARG A 122 -11.52 10.69 18.34
C ARG A 122 -12.36 11.28 17.21
N ARG A 123 -12.00 10.97 15.97
CA ARG A 123 -12.81 11.33 14.78
C ARG A 123 -14.14 10.59 14.78
N THR A 124 -15.21 11.31 14.45
CA THR A 124 -16.53 10.74 14.13
C THR A 124 -16.72 10.52 12.63
N GLU A 125 -16.00 11.29 11.80
CA GLU A 125 -16.01 11.21 10.34
C GLU A 125 -15.26 9.98 9.83
N LYS A 126 -15.74 9.40 8.73
CA LYS A 126 -15.12 8.24 8.10
C LYS A 126 -14.06 8.63 7.08
N MET A 127 -12.93 7.94 7.15
CA MET A 127 -11.74 8.24 6.38
C MET A 127 -11.73 7.53 5.02
N VAL A 128 -11.24 8.26 4.02
CA VAL A 128 -10.65 7.70 2.80
C VAL A 128 -9.21 8.21 2.76
N VAL A 129 -8.26 7.32 3.06
CA VAL A 129 -6.82 7.60 3.02
C VAL A 129 -6.27 7.10 1.68
N ALA A 130 -5.50 7.93 0.98
CA ALA A 130 -4.92 7.54 -0.30
C ALA A 130 -3.41 7.75 -0.34
N TYR A 131 -2.70 6.69 -0.75
CA TYR A 131 -1.28 6.81 -1.08
C TYR A 131 -1.12 7.41 -2.48
N TRP A 132 -0.29 8.45 -2.56
CA TRP A 132 0.18 9.06 -3.81
C TRP A 132 1.71 9.15 -3.74
N THR A 133 2.38 8.83 -4.85
CA THR A 133 3.85 8.74 -4.90
C THR A 133 4.43 9.66 -5.97
N ASP A 134 5.56 10.29 -5.68
CA ASP A 134 6.09 11.39 -6.50
C ASP A 134 6.52 10.95 -7.91
N TRP A 135 7.04 9.72 -8.04
CA TRP A 135 7.33 9.06 -9.31
C TRP A 135 6.11 8.77 -10.20
N THR A 136 4.88 9.05 -9.74
CA THR A 136 3.65 8.93 -10.56
C THR A 136 3.16 10.26 -11.13
N SER A 137 3.84 11.36 -10.80
CA SER A 137 3.44 12.74 -11.12
C SER A 137 3.34 13.07 -12.61
N ASP A 138 4.05 12.35 -13.49
CA ASP A 138 3.86 12.45 -14.95
C ASP A 138 2.48 11.95 -15.41
N SER A 139 1.92 10.95 -14.71
CA SER A 139 0.59 10.39 -14.99
C SER A 139 -0.54 11.00 -14.13
N MET A 140 -0.20 11.52 -12.95
CA MET A 140 -1.12 12.19 -12.03
C MET A 140 -0.38 13.30 -11.27
N PRO A 141 -0.23 14.50 -11.86
CA PRO A 141 0.39 15.63 -11.16
C PRO A 141 -0.46 16.04 -9.94
N PRO A 142 0.11 16.78 -8.97
CA PRO A 142 -0.59 17.18 -7.75
C PRO A 142 -1.98 17.80 -7.97
N GLU A 143 -2.15 18.61 -9.02
CA GLU A 143 -3.39 19.30 -9.36
C GLU A 143 -4.45 18.38 -10.03
N ALA A 144 -4.09 17.14 -10.39
CA ALA A 144 -4.98 16.11 -10.91
C ALA A 144 -5.46 15.11 -9.83
N ILE A 145 -4.97 15.22 -8.59
CA ILE A 145 -5.43 14.41 -7.46
C ILE A 145 -6.89 14.79 -7.13
N PRO A 146 -7.83 13.82 -7.05
CA PRO A 146 -9.25 14.09 -6.77
C PRO A 146 -9.48 14.34 -5.27
N PHE A 147 -9.00 15.48 -4.77
CA PHE A 147 -9.05 15.86 -3.36
C PHE A 147 -10.47 15.89 -2.77
N ASP A 148 -11.54 16.07 -3.57
CA ASP A 148 -12.93 15.94 -3.11
C ASP A 148 -13.28 14.53 -2.60
N LYS A 149 -12.59 13.51 -3.11
CA LYS A 149 -12.86 12.08 -2.88
C LYS A 149 -12.04 11.47 -1.75
N VAL A 150 -11.13 12.23 -1.15
CA VAL A 150 -10.23 11.74 -0.09
C VAL A 150 -10.38 12.59 1.17
N THR A 151 -9.78 12.12 2.26
CA THR A 151 -9.69 12.83 3.55
C THR A 151 -8.24 13.05 3.98
N HIS A 152 -7.36 12.14 3.56
CA HIS A 152 -5.92 12.18 3.82
C HIS A 152 -5.17 11.73 2.56
N ILE A 153 -4.09 12.42 2.22
CA ILE A 153 -3.04 11.92 1.32
C ILE A 153 -1.84 11.50 2.17
N ASN A 154 -1.42 10.25 2.01
CA ASN A 154 -0.12 9.78 2.49
C ASN A 154 0.85 9.95 1.31
N TYR A 155 1.71 10.96 1.38
CA TYR A 155 2.74 11.23 0.36
C TYR A 155 3.87 10.23 0.58
N ALA A 156 4.04 9.30 -0.37
CA ALA A 156 4.95 8.15 -0.24
C ALA A 156 6.12 8.24 -1.25
N PHE A 157 7.36 7.90 -0.90
CA PHE A 157 7.90 7.58 0.42
C PHE A 157 9.12 8.44 0.73
N ALA A 158 9.25 8.83 1.99
CA ALA A 158 10.54 9.17 2.57
C ALA A 158 11.20 7.90 3.12
N ILE A 159 12.51 7.74 2.92
CA ILE A 159 13.28 6.58 3.38
C ILE A 159 14.12 6.93 4.61
N VAL A 160 14.34 5.98 5.51
CA VAL A 160 15.27 6.16 6.63
C VAL A 160 16.70 5.94 6.13
N ARG A 161 17.58 6.94 6.30
CA ARG A 161 18.99 6.84 5.92
C ARG A 161 19.83 6.07 6.95
N PRO A 162 21.07 5.67 6.61
CA PRO A 162 22.03 5.10 7.56
C PRO A 162 22.41 6.02 8.74
N ASP A 163 22.15 7.33 8.65
CA ASP A 163 22.28 8.29 9.76
C ASP A 163 20.97 8.52 10.54
N PHE A 164 19.99 7.63 10.35
CA PHE A 164 18.67 7.59 10.97
C PHE A 164 17.73 8.77 10.65
N ARG A 165 18.09 9.62 9.68
CA ARG A 165 17.20 10.70 9.22
C ARG A 165 16.21 10.20 8.17
N PRO A 166 14.92 10.51 8.27
CA PRO A 166 13.99 10.36 7.16
C PRO A 166 14.27 11.41 6.08
N VAL A 167 14.32 11.01 4.81
CA VAL A 167 14.45 11.92 3.66
C VAL A 167 13.59 11.46 2.49
N PHE A 168 13.03 12.39 1.72
CA PHE A 168 12.62 12.10 0.34
C PHE A 168 13.84 12.12 -0.59
N GLU A 169 13.80 11.37 -1.69
CA GLU A 169 14.75 11.56 -2.80
C GLU A 169 14.50 12.90 -3.49
N THR A 170 13.23 13.26 -3.71
CA THR A 170 12.83 14.63 -4.08
C THR A 170 11.64 15.10 -3.24
N ASP A 171 11.72 16.30 -2.67
CA ASP A 171 10.62 16.93 -1.92
C ASP A 171 9.94 18.08 -2.70
N HIS A 172 10.28 18.23 -3.98
CA HIS A 172 9.93 19.38 -4.82
C HIS A 172 8.42 19.51 -5.12
N LEU A 173 7.66 18.41 -5.08
CA LEU A 173 6.20 18.40 -5.30
C LEU A 173 5.41 18.54 -3.99
N LEU A 174 6.04 18.34 -2.82
CA LEU A 174 5.34 18.29 -1.53
C LEU A 174 4.62 19.62 -1.22
N ASN A 175 5.26 20.76 -1.50
CA ASN A 175 4.64 22.09 -1.41
C ASN A 175 3.41 22.28 -2.32
N ARG A 176 3.33 21.58 -3.46
CA ARG A 176 2.14 21.61 -4.34
C ARG A 176 1.03 20.74 -3.77
N VAL A 177 1.35 19.49 -3.40
CA VAL A 177 0.38 18.53 -2.84
C VAL A 177 -0.27 19.10 -1.57
N VAL A 178 0.51 19.65 -0.63
CA VAL A 178 -0.03 20.28 0.59
C VAL A 178 -0.95 21.45 0.26
N ARG A 179 -0.55 22.35 -0.64
CA ARG A 179 -1.35 23.52 -1.02
C ARG A 179 -2.71 23.14 -1.61
N GLU A 180 -2.74 22.23 -2.57
CA GLU A 180 -3.99 21.81 -3.21
C GLU A 180 -4.88 20.97 -2.27
N ALA A 181 -4.28 20.12 -1.42
CA ALA A 181 -4.99 19.37 -0.39
C ALA A 181 -5.65 20.30 0.66
N HIS A 182 -4.87 21.25 1.20
CA HIS A 182 -5.35 22.21 2.21
C HIS A 182 -6.43 23.13 1.65
N ALA A 183 -6.36 23.51 0.38
CA ALA A 183 -7.42 24.24 -0.32
C ALA A 183 -8.75 23.46 -0.44
N LYS A 184 -8.77 22.16 -0.09
CA LYS A 184 -9.95 21.28 -0.05
C LYS A 184 -10.24 20.72 1.35
N GLY A 185 -9.45 21.07 2.36
CA GLY A 185 -9.56 20.51 3.72
C GLY A 185 -9.05 19.07 3.85
N VAL A 186 -8.30 18.57 2.86
CA VAL A 186 -7.64 17.26 2.90
C VAL A 186 -6.32 17.38 3.67
N LYS A 187 -6.07 16.44 4.59
CA LYS A 187 -4.80 16.38 5.33
C LYS A 187 -3.69 15.77 4.48
N VAL A 188 -2.44 16.18 4.70
CA VAL A 188 -1.26 15.54 4.08
C VAL A 188 -0.30 15.06 5.16
N LEU A 189 -0.01 13.76 5.12
CA LEU A 189 0.96 13.09 5.97
C LEU A 189 2.16 12.67 5.11
N MET A 190 3.37 12.87 5.64
CA MET A 190 4.60 12.29 5.08
C MET A 190 4.66 10.81 5.46
N SER A 191 4.59 9.91 4.49
CA SER A 191 4.77 8.48 4.73
C SER A 191 6.24 8.11 4.67
N ILE A 192 6.73 7.46 5.74
CA ILE A 192 8.13 7.14 5.97
C ILE A 192 8.29 5.63 6.02
N GLY A 193 9.19 5.09 5.21
CA GLY A 193 9.47 3.66 5.10
C GLY A 193 9.05 3.09 3.75
N GLY A 194 8.11 2.16 3.77
CA GLY A 194 7.78 1.31 2.63
C GLY A 194 8.81 0.20 2.41
N TRP A 195 8.52 -0.69 1.47
CA TRP A 195 9.31 -1.89 1.15
C TRP A 195 10.80 -1.63 0.96
N THR A 196 11.17 -0.52 0.32
CA THR A 196 12.57 -0.19 0.01
C THR A 196 13.22 0.74 1.02
N GLY A 197 12.45 1.29 1.97
CA GLY A 197 12.87 2.40 2.83
C GLY A 197 13.14 2.02 4.29
N SER A 198 12.98 0.74 4.64
CA SER A 198 12.79 0.32 6.03
C SER A 198 14.01 -0.28 6.74
N GLN A 199 15.06 -0.64 6.00
CA GLN A 199 16.32 -1.24 6.46
C GLN A 199 16.90 -0.71 7.79
N TYR A 200 16.71 0.58 8.08
CA TYR A 200 17.31 1.26 9.23
C TYR A 200 16.35 1.53 10.40
N PHE A 201 15.09 1.09 10.36
CA PHE A 201 14.14 1.35 11.45
C PHE A 201 14.50 0.65 12.76
N SER A 202 14.75 -0.66 12.80
CA SER A 202 15.13 -1.35 14.04
C SER A 202 16.33 -0.71 14.76
N PRO A 203 17.50 -0.49 14.13
CA PRO A 203 18.65 0.14 14.79
C PRO A 203 18.42 1.62 15.15
N MET A 204 17.57 2.33 14.40
CA MET A 204 17.09 3.67 14.78
C MET A 204 16.25 3.62 16.05
N ALA A 205 15.25 2.72 16.09
CA ALA A 205 14.31 2.57 17.19
C ALA A 205 14.96 2.06 18.48
N ALA A 206 15.94 1.17 18.34
CA ALA A 206 16.67 0.54 19.45
C ALA A 206 17.48 1.53 20.32
N THR A 207 17.80 2.73 19.81
CA THR A 207 18.60 3.71 20.57
C THR A 207 17.87 5.04 20.74
N LYS A 208 17.98 5.64 21.93
CA LYS A 208 17.43 6.97 22.21
C LYS A 208 17.97 8.04 21.25
N GLN A 209 19.22 7.92 20.83
CA GLN A 209 19.82 8.86 19.86
C GLN A 209 19.30 8.63 18.44
N GLY A 210 19.09 7.38 18.01
CA GLY A 210 18.46 7.06 16.72
C GLY A 210 17.05 7.62 16.65
N ARG A 211 16.19 7.27 17.62
CA ARG A 211 14.82 7.80 17.73
C ARG A 211 14.78 9.33 17.73
N LYS A 212 15.63 9.99 18.53
CA LYS A 212 15.69 11.47 18.51
C LYS A 212 16.08 12.01 17.13
N THR A 213 17.05 11.40 16.46
CA THR A 213 17.52 11.84 15.13
C THR A 213 16.43 11.68 14.05
N PHE A 214 15.65 10.60 14.13
CA PHE A 214 14.48 10.38 13.30
C PHE A 214 13.36 11.40 13.58
N ILE A 215 13.00 11.58 14.86
CA ILE A 215 11.94 12.52 15.29
C ILE A 215 12.30 13.96 14.91
N ASP A 216 13.53 14.41 15.16
CA ASP A 216 14.02 15.74 14.77
C ASP A 216 13.87 15.96 13.26
N GLY A 217 14.18 14.94 12.44
CA GLY A 217 14.02 14.97 10.98
C GLY A 217 12.57 15.01 10.53
N ALA A 218 11.71 14.15 11.10
CA ALA A 218 10.28 14.13 10.80
C ALA A 218 9.60 15.46 11.17
N VAL A 219 9.89 15.99 12.38
CA VAL A 219 9.42 17.31 12.83
C VAL A 219 9.90 18.43 11.89
N HIS A 220 11.14 18.37 11.41
CA HIS A 220 11.64 19.34 10.43
C HIS A 220 10.80 19.34 9.14
N PHE A 221 10.44 18.18 8.58
CA PHE A 221 9.57 18.12 7.40
C PHE A 221 8.15 18.62 7.70
N VAL A 222 7.57 18.25 8.85
CA VAL A 222 6.25 18.74 9.29
C VAL A 222 6.22 20.28 9.36
N GLN A 223 7.25 20.90 9.96
CA GLN A 223 7.38 22.36 10.03
C GLN A 223 7.68 23.00 8.68
N LYS A 224 8.60 22.43 7.88
CA LYS A 224 9.04 22.97 6.57
C LYS A 224 7.91 23.00 5.55
N TYR A 225 7.03 22.00 5.56
CA TYR A 225 5.98 21.82 4.58
C TYR A 225 4.56 22.03 5.10
N ASN A 226 4.38 22.39 6.38
CA ASN A 226 3.06 22.52 7.03
C ASN A 226 2.21 21.23 6.88
N LEU A 227 2.84 20.07 7.10
CA LEU A 227 2.14 18.78 7.07
C LEU A 227 1.19 18.65 8.27
N ASP A 228 0.16 17.83 8.12
CA ASP A 228 -0.80 17.55 9.20
C ASP A 228 -0.43 16.32 10.04
N GLY A 229 0.76 15.76 9.83
CA GLY A 229 1.24 14.57 10.53
C GLY A 229 2.30 13.80 9.78
N ILE A 230 2.61 12.60 10.29
CA ILE A 230 3.39 11.58 9.56
C ILE A 230 2.69 10.23 9.60
N ASP A 231 2.97 9.43 8.60
CA ASP A 231 2.58 8.04 8.47
C ASP A 231 3.86 7.18 8.55
N ILE A 232 3.87 6.12 9.35
CA ILE A 232 5.02 5.21 9.47
C ILE A 232 4.67 3.86 8.87
N ASP A 233 5.35 3.54 7.77
CA ASP A 233 5.29 2.27 7.04
C ASP A 233 6.59 1.50 7.30
N TRP A 234 6.84 1.12 8.56
CA TRP A 234 8.05 0.38 8.96
C TRP A 234 7.92 -1.09 8.55
N GLN A 235 8.78 -1.50 7.62
CA GLN A 235 8.88 -2.87 7.15
C GLN A 235 10.04 -3.67 7.82
N ASP A 236 9.75 -4.89 8.32
CA ASP A 236 10.69 -5.98 8.74
C ASP A 236 10.41 -7.48 8.30
N PHE A 237 9.61 -8.54 8.66
CA PHE A 237 8.34 -9.04 9.32
C PHE A 237 6.96 -8.92 8.61
N LEU A 238 6.85 -9.15 7.31
CA LEU A 238 5.59 -9.68 6.72
C LEU A 238 5.81 -11.18 6.44
N VAL A 239 6.50 -11.86 7.36
CA VAL A 239 6.60 -13.32 7.35
C VAL A 239 5.20 -13.87 7.61
N LEU A 240 4.51 -14.20 6.53
CA LEU A 240 3.66 -15.37 6.41
C LEU A 240 4.05 -16.02 5.08
N TYR A 241 5.04 -16.92 5.19
CA TYR A 241 5.84 -17.47 4.09
C TYR A 241 6.89 -16.46 3.55
N PRO A 242 7.97 -16.91 2.88
CA PRO A 242 9.32 -16.51 3.28
C PRO A 242 9.91 -15.28 2.58
N SER A 243 9.10 -14.24 2.27
CA SER A 243 9.59 -13.14 1.42
C SER A 243 8.82 -11.82 1.50
N MET A 244 8.40 -11.33 2.67
CA MET A 244 7.83 -9.97 2.84
C MET A 244 8.06 -9.34 4.25
N GLU A 245 7.77 -8.04 4.45
CA GLU A 245 8.41 -7.12 5.43
C GLU A 245 7.42 -6.19 6.28
N TYR A 246 7.37 -6.23 7.64
CA TYR A 246 6.69 -5.36 8.72
C TYR A 246 7.38 -5.55 10.11
N PRO A 247 7.20 -4.85 11.24
CA PRO A 247 8.21 -4.83 12.35
C PRO A 247 8.56 -6.16 13.08
N GLY A 248 9.85 -6.61 13.11
CA GLY A 248 10.34 -7.70 14.02
C GLY A 248 10.87 -9.05 13.46
N ARG A 249 11.10 -9.25 12.15
CA ARG A 249 11.77 -10.42 11.50
C ARG A 249 12.45 -9.97 10.21
N LEU A 250 13.02 -10.88 9.42
CA LEU A 250 13.49 -10.58 8.06
C LEU A 250 12.31 -10.47 7.07
N GLY A 251 12.55 -9.76 5.96
CA GLY A 251 11.62 -9.53 4.85
C GLY A 251 12.44 -9.40 3.57
N SER A 252 12.63 -8.19 3.02
CA SER A 252 13.71 -8.01 2.05
C SER A 252 15.08 -8.31 2.69
N ALA A 253 15.99 -8.84 1.89
CA ALA A 253 17.07 -9.72 2.35
C ALA A 253 18.23 -9.02 3.11
N CYS A 254 18.17 -7.70 3.31
CA CYS A 254 19.24 -6.90 3.91
C CYS A 254 18.79 -5.95 5.03
N ASN A 255 17.55 -6.09 5.51
CA ASN A 255 17.05 -5.36 6.67
C ASN A 255 17.57 -5.98 7.97
N THR A 256 17.67 -5.14 9.01
CA THR A 256 18.07 -5.56 10.37
C THR A 256 16.87 -5.51 11.29
N PHE A 257 16.61 -6.59 12.03
CA PHE A 257 15.47 -6.73 12.94
C PHE A 257 15.90 -7.26 14.33
N ASP A 258 15.07 -7.03 15.33
CA ASP A 258 15.12 -7.65 16.66
C ASP A 258 13.71 -8.09 17.10
N GLU A 259 13.41 -9.39 16.89
CA GLU A 259 12.14 -10.05 17.22
C GLU A 259 11.70 -9.89 18.70
N LYS A 260 12.63 -9.53 19.60
CA LYS A 260 12.34 -9.37 21.03
C LYS A 260 12.11 -7.93 21.44
N ASN A 261 12.69 -6.97 20.72
CA ASN A 261 12.74 -5.58 21.15
C ASN A 261 12.04 -4.61 20.19
N ASP A 262 11.88 -4.92 18.90
CA ASP A 262 11.36 -3.96 17.90
C ASP A 262 9.99 -3.38 18.26
N ALA A 263 9.00 -4.19 18.62
CA ALA A 263 7.68 -3.68 19.02
C ALA A 263 7.74 -2.76 20.26
N ASN A 264 8.60 -3.07 21.23
CA ASN A 264 8.80 -2.22 22.42
C ASN A 264 9.50 -0.91 22.05
N ASN A 265 10.55 -1.00 21.23
CA ASN A 265 11.28 0.15 20.70
C ASN A 265 10.37 1.06 19.84
N PHE A 266 9.45 0.47 19.07
CA PHE A 266 8.47 1.17 18.25
C PHE A 266 7.44 1.90 19.11
N LEU A 267 6.89 1.25 20.15
CA LEU A 267 6.01 1.92 21.09
C LEU A 267 6.69 3.13 21.77
N ILE A 268 7.96 3.00 22.16
CA ILE A 268 8.74 4.11 22.73
C ILE A 268 8.98 5.20 21.68
N LEU A 269 9.27 4.87 20.42
CA LEU A 269 9.37 5.83 19.32
C LEU A 269 8.07 6.62 19.14
N LEU A 270 6.92 5.95 19.15
CA LEU A 270 5.61 6.58 18.99
C LEU A 270 5.25 7.47 20.19
N GLN A 271 5.64 7.08 21.40
CA GLN A 271 5.51 7.91 22.61
C GLN A 271 6.40 9.15 22.55
N GLU A 272 7.69 9.01 22.20
CA GLU A 272 8.65 10.12 22.06
C GLU A 272 8.23 11.07 20.91
N LEU A 273 7.73 10.54 19.80
CA LEU A 273 7.19 11.29 18.66
C LEU A 273 5.92 12.07 19.03
N ARG A 274 4.97 11.42 19.72
CA ARG A 274 3.73 12.08 20.18
C ARG A 274 4.06 13.23 21.14
N ALA A 275 5.00 13.02 22.07
CA ALA A 275 5.48 14.08 22.96
C ALA A 275 6.12 15.23 22.16
N ALA A 276 6.99 14.92 21.19
CA ALA A 276 7.60 15.94 20.33
C ALA A 276 6.57 16.72 19.50
N PHE A 277 5.47 16.10 19.08
CA PHE A 277 4.37 16.79 18.40
C PHE A 277 3.62 17.76 19.34
N HIS A 278 3.34 17.41 20.61
CA HIS A 278 2.66 18.31 21.53
C HIS A 278 3.46 19.59 21.85
N GLU A 279 4.79 19.57 21.73
CA GLU A 279 5.64 20.77 21.85
C GLU A 279 5.56 21.71 20.63
N LEU A 280 4.88 21.32 19.55
CA LEU A 280 4.75 22.13 18.33
C LEU A 280 3.50 23.03 18.35
N PRO A 281 3.55 24.21 17.70
CA PRO A 281 2.34 24.94 17.34
C PRO A 281 1.39 24.05 16.52
N ARG A 282 0.13 23.96 16.94
CA ARG A 282 -0.88 23.00 16.42
C ARG A 282 -0.61 21.52 16.73
N GLY A 283 0.25 21.18 17.70
CA GLY A 283 0.61 19.81 18.07
C GLY A 283 -0.55 18.83 18.23
N ASP A 284 -1.61 19.24 18.93
CA ASP A 284 -2.82 18.43 19.15
C ASP A 284 -3.64 18.14 17.87
N GLN A 285 -3.32 18.81 16.75
CA GLN A 285 -3.93 18.60 15.44
C GLN A 285 -3.13 17.64 14.56
N LEU A 286 -1.86 17.37 14.91
CA LEU A 286 -0.94 16.55 14.13
C LEU A 286 -1.25 15.06 14.31
N GLU A 287 -1.41 14.35 13.20
CA GLU A 287 -1.70 12.94 13.19
C GLU A 287 -0.44 12.08 13.13
N ILE A 288 -0.48 10.94 13.81
CA ILE A 288 0.46 9.84 13.60
C ILE A 288 -0.39 8.69 13.09
N SER A 289 -0.15 8.23 11.87
CA SER A 289 -0.72 6.98 11.36
C SER A 289 0.35 5.93 11.16
N LEU A 290 -0.05 4.66 11.16
CA LEU A 290 0.85 3.55 10.82
C LEU A 290 0.28 2.80 9.63
N ALA A 291 1.10 2.49 8.64
CA ALA A 291 0.79 1.43 7.70
C ALA A 291 1.12 0.09 8.39
N THR A 292 0.17 -0.86 8.42
CA THR A 292 0.34 -2.11 9.20
C THR A 292 -0.08 -3.34 8.42
N ARG A 293 0.42 -4.52 8.81
CA ARG A 293 -0.12 -5.81 8.34
C ARG A 293 -1.61 -5.94 8.63
N ILE A 294 -2.23 -6.84 7.87
CA ILE A 294 -3.49 -7.54 8.19
C ILE A 294 -3.54 -8.23 9.57
N VAL A 295 -2.44 -8.31 10.33
CA VAL A 295 -2.38 -8.84 11.70
C VAL A 295 -1.63 -7.89 12.65
N PRO A 296 -1.96 -7.85 13.95
CA PRO A 296 -1.15 -7.22 15.00
C PRO A 296 0.35 -7.55 14.92
N PHE A 297 1.17 -6.65 15.49
CA PHE A 297 2.63 -6.79 15.58
C PHE A 297 3.06 -8.09 16.29
N ASP A 298 4.24 -8.63 15.95
CA ASP A 298 4.90 -9.65 16.76
C ASP A 298 5.75 -8.98 17.87
N GLY A 299 5.84 -9.64 19.02
CA GLY A 299 6.77 -9.32 20.09
C GLY A 299 7.59 -10.54 20.50
N PRO A 300 8.31 -10.50 21.64
CA PRO A 300 9.25 -11.56 22.07
C PRO A 300 8.65 -12.97 22.26
N ASN A 301 7.33 -13.14 22.18
CA ASN A 301 6.62 -14.42 22.28
C ASN A 301 5.77 -14.72 21.02
N GLY A 302 6.02 -14.04 19.89
CA GLY A 302 5.16 -14.04 18.71
C GLY A 302 4.06 -12.96 18.77
N GLN A 303 2.99 -13.16 18.01
CA GLN A 303 1.93 -12.17 17.77
C GLN A 303 1.33 -11.60 19.06
N MET A 304 1.31 -10.26 19.16
CA MET A 304 0.77 -9.53 20.31
C MET A 304 -0.76 -9.64 20.36
N THR A 305 -1.28 -10.10 21.50
CA THR A 305 -2.72 -10.15 21.79
C THR A 305 -3.26 -8.91 22.51
N ASP A 306 -2.39 -7.94 22.83
CA ASP A 306 -2.74 -6.62 23.31
C ASP A 306 -1.75 -5.61 22.71
N VAL A 307 -2.27 -4.63 21.97
CA VAL A 307 -1.56 -3.48 21.39
C VAL A 307 -2.25 -2.17 21.76
N SER A 308 -3.09 -2.16 22.81
CA SER A 308 -3.90 -1.00 23.22
C SER A 308 -3.04 0.23 23.61
N GLU A 309 -1.80 0.04 24.06
CA GLU A 309 -0.85 1.14 24.30
C GLU A 309 -0.46 1.90 23.02
N PHE A 310 -0.41 1.23 21.86
CA PHE A 310 -0.16 1.89 20.57
C PHE A 310 -1.34 2.77 20.17
N ALA A 311 -2.58 2.29 20.39
CA ALA A 311 -3.81 3.03 20.09
C ALA A 311 -3.96 4.34 20.89
N LYS A 312 -3.27 4.47 22.03
CA LYS A 312 -3.22 5.72 22.83
C LYS A 312 -2.34 6.82 22.24
N VAL A 313 -1.39 6.49 21.36
CA VAL A 313 -0.41 7.44 20.79
C VAL A 313 -0.57 7.64 19.27
N VAL A 314 -1.21 6.70 18.59
CA VAL A 314 -1.54 6.72 17.15
C VAL A 314 -2.96 7.26 16.94
N ASN A 315 -3.19 8.02 15.86
CA ASN A 315 -4.52 8.47 15.45
C ASN A 315 -5.32 7.36 14.79
N HIS A 316 -4.72 6.71 13.78
CA HIS A 316 -5.33 5.61 13.04
C HIS A 316 -4.27 4.65 12.46
N ILE A 317 -4.65 3.40 12.20
CA ILE A 317 -3.83 2.42 11.46
C ILE A 317 -4.43 2.17 10.07
N ASN A 318 -3.56 1.98 9.09
CA ASN A 318 -3.85 1.74 7.68
C ASN A 318 -3.49 0.27 7.37
N VAL A 319 -4.44 -0.63 7.63
CA VAL A 319 -4.26 -2.09 7.61
C VAL A 319 -4.20 -2.61 6.18
N MET A 320 -3.04 -3.06 5.73
CA MET A 320 -2.81 -3.61 4.40
C MET A 320 -3.40 -5.01 4.28
N ALA A 321 -4.65 -5.07 3.81
CA ALA A 321 -5.41 -6.28 3.54
C ALA A 321 -5.37 -6.66 2.04
N TYR A 322 -4.21 -6.44 1.44
CA TYR A 322 -3.82 -6.81 0.07
C TYR A 322 -2.43 -7.46 0.11
N ASP A 323 -1.94 -7.97 -1.02
CA ASP A 323 -0.73 -8.80 -1.09
C ASP A 323 -0.82 -10.04 -0.17
N ILE A 324 -2.01 -10.64 -0.09
CA ILE A 324 -2.26 -11.83 0.73
C ILE A 324 -1.84 -13.11 -0.02
N ASN A 325 -2.03 -13.15 -1.34
CA ASN A 325 -1.56 -14.23 -2.21
C ASN A 325 -0.79 -13.66 -3.42
N GLY A 326 0.30 -14.32 -3.78
CA GLY A 326 1.18 -13.92 -4.87
C GLY A 326 2.21 -15.00 -5.18
N SER A 327 3.32 -14.62 -5.80
CA SER A 327 4.40 -15.52 -6.26
C SER A 327 5.13 -16.26 -5.14
N TRP A 328 5.04 -15.75 -3.90
CA TRP A 328 5.53 -16.36 -2.66
C TRP A 328 4.71 -17.56 -2.17
N GLY A 329 3.53 -17.81 -2.76
CA GLY A 329 2.68 -18.95 -2.45
C GLY A 329 3.08 -20.25 -3.17
N SER A 330 2.22 -21.26 -3.08
CA SER A 330 2.32 -22.51 -3.85
C SER A 330 1.12 -22.77 -4.76
N VAL A 331 0.01 -22.05 -4.53
CA VAL A 331 -1.22 -22.05 -5.31
C VAL A 331 -1.72 -20.62 -5.51
N THR A 332 -2.40 -20.39 -6.64
CA THR A 332 -3.08 -19.13 -6.97
C THR A 332 -4.21 -18.85 -5.97
N GLY A 333 -4.47 -17.57 -5.70
CA GLY A 333 -5.44 -17.12 -4.69
C GLY A 333 -5.76 -15.65 -4.84
N ALA A 334 -6.60 -15.12 -3.94
CA ALA A 334 -7.05 -13.74 -4.00
C ALA A 334 -5.94 -12.76 -3.57
N ASN A 335 -5.73 -11.66 -4.30
CA ASN A 335 -4.79 -10.61 -3.90
C ASN A 335 -5.20 -10.00 -2.53
N ALA A 336 -6.50 -9.69 -2.40
CA ALA A 336 -7.09 -9.05 -1.24
C ALA A 336 -8.45 -9.69 -0.90
N PRO A 337 -8.49 -10.94 -0.38
CA PRO A 337 -9.74 -11.59 -0.01
C PRO A 337 -10.52 -10.77 1.02
N LEU A 338 -11.82 -10.55 0.79
CA LEU A 338 -12.69 -10.00 1.84
C LEU A 338 -12.85 -11.04 2.95
N ALA A 339 -13.36 -12.22 2.59
CA ALA A 339 -13.68 -13.33 3.48
C ALA A 339 -12.97 -14.63 3.03
N GLY A 340 -13.36 -15.78 3.58
CA GLY A 340 -12.80 -17.10 3.25
C GLY A 340 -11.84 -17.64 4.31
N ASN A 341 -11.00 -18.61 3.91
CA ASN A 341 -10.03 -19.26 4.80
C ASN A 341 -8.66 -18.55 4.78
N GLY A 342 -8.03 -18.47 5.95
CA GLY A 342 -6.70 -17.87 6.12
C GLY A 342 -6.76 -16.40 6.51
N LEU A 343 -5.85 -15.59 5.96
CA LEU A 343 -5.86 -14.14 6.13
C LEU A 343 -6.91 -13.50 5.21
N THR A 344 -7.79 -12.67 5.76
CA THR A 344 -8.85 -11.98 5.03
C THR A 344 -9.09 -10.58 5.60
N TYR A 345 -9.65 -9.66 4.82
CA TYR A 345 -10.03 -8.32 5.27
C TYR A 345 -10.92 -8.39 6.54
N GLU A 346 -11.83 -9.36 6.60
CA GLU A 346 -12.64 -9.63 7.80
C GLU A 346 -11.81 -10.16 8.98
N SER A 347 -10.88 -11.11 8.75
CA SER A 347 -10.05 -11.68 9.81
C SER A 347 -9.08 -10.64 10.38
N GLY A 348 -8.54 -9.77 9.54
CA GLY A 348 -7.58 -8.75 9.95
C GLY A 348 -8.20 -7.61 10.73
N ALA A 349 -9.34 -7.09 10.28
CA ALA A 349 -10.13 -6.14 11.07
C ALA A 349 -10.49 -6.73 12.45
N SER A 350 -10.91 -8.00 12.47
CA SER A 350 -11.22 -8.71 13.72
C SER A 350 -9.98 -8.90 14.61
N ALA A 351 -8.81 -9.20 14.04
CA ALA A 351 -7.57 -9.40 14.79
C ALA A 351 -7.09 -8.11 15.49
N TRP A 352 -7.10 -6.98 14.79
CA TRP A 352 -6.73 -5.68 15.37
C TRP A 352 -7.72 -5.20 16.44
N ILE A 353 -9.03 -5.39 16.23
CA ILE A 353 -10.05 -5.07 17.23
C ILE A 353 -9.88 -5.95 18.48
N ASN A 354 -9.70 -7.26 18.31
CA ASN A 354 -9.52 -8.20 19.42
C ASN A 354 -8.22 -7.96 20.20
N ALA A 355 -7.19 -7.41 19.55
CA ALA A 355 -5.94 -6.99 20.20
C ALA A 355 -5.99 -5.56 20.78
N GLY A 356 -7.16 -4.93 20.82
CA GLY A 356 -7.39 -3.69 21.58
C GLY A 356 -7.28 -2.37 20.81
N PHE A 357 -7.16 -2.38 19.47
CA PHE A 357 -7.36 -1.15 18.70
C PHE A 357 -8.87 -0.82 18.61
N PRO A 358 -9.30 0.41 18.97
CA PRO A 358 -10.67 0.84 18.74
C PRO A 358 -11.02 0.81 17.25
N ALA A 359 -12.21 0.30 16.91
CA ALA A 359 -12.65 0.14 15.53
C ALA A 359 -12.60 1.48 14.76
N GLU A 360 -12.96 2.59 15.40
CA GLU A 360 -12.92 3.93 14.82
C GLU A 360 -11.50 4.43 14.44
N GLN A 361 -10.44 3.74 14.87
CA GLN A 361 -9.05 4.02 14.52
C GLN A 361 -8.49 3.08 13.43
N ILE A 362 -9.28 2.16 12.90
CA ILE A 362 -8.84 1.18 11.89
C ILE A 362 -9.34 1.58 10.50
N ASN A 363 -8.43 1.92 9.59
CA ASN A 363 -8.70 2.01 8.16
C ASN A 363 -8.27 0.71 7.49
N MET A 364 -9.18 0.05 6.78
CA MET A 364 -8.84 -1.19 6.07
C MET A 364 -8.43 -0.88 4.63
N GLY A 365 -7.28 -1.42 4.21
CA GLY A 365 -6.63 -1.18 2.94
C GLY A 365 -7.27 -1.97 1.78
N VAL A 366 -7.38 -1.32 0.62
CA VAL A 366 -7.83 -1.93 -0.64
C VAL A 366 -6.83 -1.67 -1.77
N PRO A 367 -6.58 -2.65 -2.65
CA PRO A 367 -5.69 -2.46 -3.80
C PRO A 367 -6.46 -1.87 -4.98
N PHE A 368 -5.83 -0.94 -5.71
CA PHE A 368 -6.26 -0.53 -7.06
C PHE A 368 -5.51 -1.30 -8.15
N TYR A 369 -5.07 -2.51 -7.80
CA TYR A 369 -4.29 -3.40 -8.65
C TYR A 369 -4.61 -4.88 -8.36
N GLY A 370 -4.23 -5.73 -9.29
CA GLY A 370 -4.15 -7.17 -9.12
C GLY A 370 -2.73 -7.70 -9.18
N ARG A 371 -2.57 -8.99 -8.86
CA ARG A 371 -1.33 -9.75 -9.04
C ARG A 371 -1.57 -10.93 -9.97
N SER A 372 -0.58 -11.21 -10.81
CA SER A 372 -0.67 -12.23 -11.86
C SER A 372 0.39 -13.33 -11.75
N LEU A 373 0.01 -14.54 -12.18
CA LEU A 373 0.77 -15.78 -12.03
C LEU A 373 0.51 -16.69 -13.23
N ILE A 374 1.47 -17.54 -13.60
CA ILE A 374 1.28 -18.54 -14.69
C ILE A 374 0.85 -19.88 -14.09
N THR A 375 -0.40 -20.31 -14.32
CA THR A 375 -0.87 -21.60 -13.80
C THR A 375 -0.29 -22.77 -14.59
N LYS A 376 -0.01 -23.89 -13.92
CA LYS A 376 0.45 -25.12 -14.59
C LYS A 376 -0.69 -25.78 -15.39
N GLN A 377 -1.92 -25.67 -14.90
CA GLN A 377 -3.15 -26.20 -15.51
C GLN A 377 -3.98 -25.12 -16.23
N ASP A 378 -4.92 -25.53 -17.08
CA ASP A 378 -5.98 -24.68 -17.63
C ASP A 378 -7.05 -24.40 -16.55
N MET A 379 -7.42 -23.13 -16.37
CA MET A 379 -8.40 -22.67 -15.39
C MET A 379 -9.74 -22.26 -16.02
N SER A 380 -9.89 -22.37 -17.35
CA SER A 380 -11.13 -22.03 -18.09
C SER A 380 -12.37 -22.70 -17.49
N GLY A 381 -12.24 -23.97 -17.06
CA GLY A 381 -13.30 -24.72 -16.38
C GLY A 381 -13.36 -24.56 -14.85
N SER A 382 -12.34 -24.00 -14.18
CA SER A 382 -12.26 -24.01 -12.71
C SER A 382 -13.33 -23.13 -12.04
N HIS A 383 -13.89 -23.61 -10.92
CA HIS A 383 -14.79 -22.84 -10.06
C HIS A 383 -14.08 -22.20 -8.86
N THR A 384 -12.81 -22.53 -8.60
CA THR A 384 -11.99 -21.95 -7.54
C THR A 384 -10.79 -21.21 -8.13
N MET A 385 -10.27 -20.21 -7.42
CA MET A 385 -8.96 -19.63 -7.72
C MET A 385 -7.79 -20.61 -7.53
N ALA A 386 -7.92 -21.64 -6.68
CA ALA A 386 -6.80 -22.44 -6.22
C ALA A 386 -6.21 -23.38 -7.30
N ALA A 387 -5.02 -23.05 -7.80
CA ALA A 387 -4.24 -23.91 -8.70
C ALA A 387 -2.71 -23.73 -8.60
N PRO A 388 -1.90 -24.79 -8.77
CA PRO A 388 -0.45 -24.70 -8.73
C PRO A 388 0.11 -23.88 -9.90
N PHE A 389 1.10 -23.02 -9.63
CA PHE A 389 1.71 -22.11 -10.61
C PHE A 389 3.20 -22.36 -10.86
N ASP A 390 3.72 -21.83 -11.97
CA ASP A 390 5.14 -21.74 -12.31
C ASP A 390 5.82 -20.67 -11.44
N SER A 391 7.00 -20.97 -10.87
CA SER A 391 7.70 -20.05 -9.95
C SER A 391 8.23 -18.77 -10.62
N ARG A 392 8.17 -18.68 -11.95
CA ARG A 392 8.46 -17.44 -12.68
C ARG A 392 7.26 -16.49 -12.61
N VAL A 393 7.47 -15.32 -12.01
CA VAL A 393 6.52 -14.22 -12.09
C VAL A 393 6.38 -13.80 -13.57
N PRO A 394 5.16 -13.72 -14.13
CA PRO A 394 4.97 -13.16 -15.46
C PRO A 394 5.17 -11.64 -15.44
N VAL A 395 5.32 -11.04 -16.62
CA VAL A 395 5.07 -9.61 -16.79
C VAL A 395 3.62 -9.33 -16.41
N GLY A 396 3.41 -8.29 -15.61
CA GLY A 396 2.12 -7.71 -15.30
C GLY A 396 1.54 -6.94 -16.49
N ASP A 397 1.21 -5.68 -16.26
CA ASP A 397 0.79 -4.74 -17.31
C ASP A 397 1.97 -3.98 -17.96
N ASP A 398 1.70 -2.99 -18.83
CA ASP A 398 2.72 -2.24 -19.58
C ASP A 398 3.58 -1.32 -18.68
N ASP A 399 3.12 -1.03 -17.46
CA ASP A 399 3.91 -0.30 -16.46
C ASP A 399 4.73 -1.25 -15.55
N ASP A 400 4.57 -2.59 -15.64
CA ASP A 400 5.37 -3.57 -14.89
C ASP A 400 6.75 -3.75 -15.52
N GLY A 401 7.58 -2.71 -15.41
CA GLY A 401 8.99 -2.75 -15.80
C GLY A 401 9.82 -3.66 -14.87
N LEU A 402 10.94 -4.17 -15.38
CA LEU A 402 11.92 -4.87 -14.54
C LEU A 402 12.43 -3.96 -13.43
N TRP A 403 12.24 -4.38 -12.19
CA TRP A 403 12.74 -3.70 -11.00
C TRP A 403 13.70 -4.61 -10.22
N THR A 404 14.69 -4.03 -9.57
CA THR A 404 15.71 -4.74 -8.80
C THR A 404 15.57 -4.35 -7.34
N ASP A 405 15.31 -5.34 -6.49
CA ASP A 405 15.32 -5.12 -5.05
C ASP A 405 16.74 -4.76 -4.55
N PRO A 406 16.92 -3.68 -3.75
CA PRO A 406 18.24 -3.25 -3.25
C PRO A 406 19.01 -4.33 -2.47
N CYS A 407 18.29 -5.23 -1.81
CA CYS A 407 18.84 -6.35 -1.05
C CYS A 407 19.07 -7.60 -1.91
N GLU A 408 18.07 -8.02 -2.70
CA GLU A 408 18.17 -9.27 -3.48
C GLU A 408 19.04 -9.13 -4.75
N LYS A 409 19.12 -7.92 -5.32
CA LYS A 409 19.97 -7.53 -6.46
C LYS A 409 19.71 -8.27 -7.79
N THR A 410 18.67 -9.10 -7.85
CA THR A 410 18.13 -9.67 -9.09
C THR A 410 16.97 -8.84 -9.60
N ALA A 411 17.00 -8.47 -10.88
CA ALA A 411 15.89 -7.80 -11.54
C ALA A 411 14.73 -8.79 -11.80
N ALA A 412 13.51 -8.41 -11.44
CA ALA A 412 12.30 -9.20 -11.61
C ALA A 412 11.11 -8.34 -12.07
N TYR A 413 10.07 -9.01 -12.57
CA TYR A 413 8.74 -8.43 -12.76
C TYR A 413 7.92 -8.56 -11.49
N SER A 414 7.06 -7.59 -11.18
CA SER A 414 6.19 -7.64 -10.01
C SER A 414 4.90 -8.46 -10.25
N GLY A 415 4.56 -8.69 -11.53
CA GLY A 415 3.32 -9.34 -11.95
C GLY A 415 2.07 -8.49 -11.71
N VAL A 416 2.23 -7.20 -11.40
CA VAL A 416 1.15 -6.27 -11.02
C VAL A 416 0.33 -5.82 -12.23
N TRP A 417 -0.98 -5.75 -12.03
CA TRP A 417 -1.95 -5.24 -12.99
C TRP A 417 -2.79 -4.12 -12.37
N LYS A 418 -2.43 -2.86 -12.65
CA LYS A 418 -3.19 -1.67 -12.23
C LYS A 418 -4.59 -1.72 -12.85
N PHE A 419 -5.60 -1.26 -12.11
CA PHE A 419 -6.99 -1.35 -12.57
C PHE A 419 -7.24 -0.54 -13.87
N ARG A 420 -6.58 0.61 -14.02
CA ARG A 420 -6.59 1.38 -15.29
C ARG A 420 -6.06 0.56 -16.47
N ASN A 421 -4.97 -0.19 -16.28
CA ASN A 421 -4.32 -0.94 -17.37
C ASN A 421 -5.14 -2.18 -17.76
N LEU A 422 -5.86 -2.81 -16.81
CA LEU A 422 -6.88 -3.82 -17.12
C LEU A 422 -7.98 -3.31 -18.06
N ARG A 423 -8.29 -2.00 -18.03
CA ARG A 423 -9.22 -1.34 -18.97
C ARG A 423 -8.54 -0.98 -20.28
N GLU A 424 -7.43 -0.26 -20.21
CA GLU A 424 -6.73 0.34 -21.35
C GLU A 424 -6.15 -0.73 -22.30
N GLN A 425 -5.56 -1.79 -21.77
CA GLN A 425 -5.09 -2.95 -22.55
C GLN A 425 -6.22 -3.90 -22.98
N ARG A 426 -7.48 -3.55 -22.70
CA ARG A 426 -8.66 -4.33 -23.11
C ARG A 426 -8.68 -5.74 -22.53
N VAL A 427 -8.26 -5.91 -21.27
CA VAL A 427 -8.48 -7.16 -20.52
C VAL A 427 -9.95 -7.26 -20.09
N ILE A 428 -10.54 -6.13 -19.67
CA ILE A 428 -11.95 -6.00 -19.26
C ILE A 428 -12.62 -4.73 -19.83
N ASP A 429 -13.86 -4.86 -20.32
CA ASP A 429 -14.66 -3.73 -20.80
C ASP A 429 -15.16 -2.81 -19.67
N ALA A 430 -15.71 -1.65 -19.99
CA ALA A 430 -16.20 -0.65 -19.02
C ALA A 430 -17.36 -1.15 -18.11
N GLN A 431 -17.93 -2.31 -18.40
CA GLN A 431 -18.95 -2.99 -17.60
C GLN A 431 -18.34 -4.07 -16.68
N GLY A 432 -17.08 -4.44 -16.89
CA GLY A 432 -16.35 -5.46 -16.13
C GLY A 432 -16.48 -6.88 -16.71
N HIS A 433 -16.82 -7.03 -17.99
CA HIS A 433 -16.73 -8.32 -18.69
C HIS A 433 -15.31 -8.51 -19.23
N ALA A 434 -14.81 -9.75 -19.22
CA ALA A 434 -13.55 -10.07 -19.89
C ALA A 434 -13.70 -9.98 -21.41
N LEU A 435 -12.66 -9.48 -22.08
CA LEU A 435 -12.55 -9.49 -23.53
C LEU A 435 -11.64 -10.65 -23.97
N ALA A 436 -12.04 -11.35 -25.04
CA ALA A 436 -11.33 -12.55 -25.49
C ALA A 436 -9.85 -12.25 -25.81
N PRO A 437 -8.90 -13.12 -25.40
CA PRO A 437 -9.09 -14.49 -24.91
C PRO A 437 -9.40 -14.62 -23.40
N TRP A 438 -9.44 -13.52 -22.63
CA TRP A 438 -9.62 -13.58 -21.19
C TRP A 438 -10.99 -14.13 -20.77
N ILE A 439 -10.99 -14.86 -19.65
CA ILE A 439 -12.17 -15.39 -18.98
C ILE A 439 -12.18 -14.80 -17.56
N ARG A 440 -13.20 -14.01 -17.22
CA ARG A 440 -13.41 -13.49 -15.86
C ARG A 440 -14.37 -14.38 -15.08
N LYS A 441 -14.07 -14.62 -13.81
CA LYS A 441 -14.98 -15.21 -12.83
C LYS A 441 -14.98 -14.35 -11.56
N PHE A 442 -15.95 -14.59 -10.69
CA PHE A 442 -16.03 -13.95 -9.38
C PHE A 442 -16.11 -15.07 -8.34
N ASP A 443 -15.13 -15.11 -7.45
CA ASP A 443 -15.02 -16.11 -6.41
C ASP A 443 -15.91 -15.73 -5.22
N LEU A 444 -16.74 -16.67 -4.75
CA LEU A 444 -17.75 -16.40 -3.71
C LEU A 444 -17.24 -16.62 -2.29
N ASP A 445 -16.11 -17.31 -2.11
CA ASP A 445 -15.52 -17.54 -0.79
C ASP A 445 -14.69 -16.31 -0.37
N SER A 446 -13.88 -15.79 -1.29
CA SER A 446 -13.06 -14.58 -1.10
C SER A 446 -13.78 -13.27 -1.44
N MET A 447 -14.92 -13.34 -2.14
CA MET A 447 -15.67 -12.20 -2.69
C MET A 447 -14.84 -11.27 -3.59
N THR A 448 -13.89 -11.81 -4.36
CA THR A 448 -13.07 -11.04 -5.32
C THR A 448 -13.14 -11.59 -6.75
N PRO A 449 -12.97 -10.75 -7.78
CA PRO A 449 -12.85 -11.20 -9.16
C PRO A 449 -11.50 -11.87 -9.44
N TRP A 450 -11.48 -12.73 -10.45
CA TRP A 450 -10.26 -13.20 -11.09
C TRP A 450 -10.42 -13.32 -12.60
N LEU A 451 -9.31 -13.24 -13.31
CA LEU A 451 -9.16 -13.34 -14.76
C LEU A 451 -8.23 -14.49 -15.09
N PHE A 452 -8.45 -15.14 -16.23
CA PHE A 452 -7.56 -16.17 -16.76
C PHE A 452 -7.49 -16.11 -18.28
N ASN A 453 -6.28 -16.20 -18.84
CA ASN A 453 -6.03 -16.29 -20.28
C ASN A 453 -5.61 -17.73 -20.64
N PRO A 454 -6.42 -18.51 -21.39
CA PRO A 454 -6.10 -19.88 -21.76
C PRO A 454 -4.93 -20.03 -22.72
N GLN A 455 -4.52 -18.96 -23.41
CA GLN A 455 -3.41 -18.98 -24.37
C GLN A 455 -2.05 -18.82 -23.66
N THR A 456 -1.98 -17.95 -22.65
CA THR A 456 -0.73 -17.70 -21.87
C THR A 456 -0.67 -18.47 -20.55
N LYS A 457 -1.80 -19.02 -20.10
CA LYS A 457 -2.06 -19.51 -18.73
C LYS A 457 -1.88 -18.46 -17.63
N GLN A 458 -1.93 -17.16 -17.98
CA GLN A 458 -1.87 -16.10 -16.98
C GLN A 458 -3.20 -16.00 -16.22
N PHE A 459 -3.12 -16.19 -14.90
CA PHE A 459 -4.15 -15.87 -13.93
C PHE A 459 -3.89 -14.45 -13.38
N ILE A 460 -4.95 -13.69 -13.08
CA ILE A 460 -4.87 -12.41 -12.35
C ILE A 460 -5.97 -12.40 -11.28
N SER A 461 -5.63 -12.11 -10.02
CA SER A 461 -6.63 -11.70 -9.00
C SER A 461 -6.46 -10.23 -8.68
N TYR A 462 -7.58 -9.50 -8.57
CA TYR A 462 -7.66 -8.05 -8.45
C TYR A 462 -8.94 -7.65 -7.69
N ASP A 463 -9.17 -6.35 -7.51
CA ASP A 463 -10.43 -5.80 -7.00
C ASP A 463 -11.20 -5.02 -8.07
N ASP A 464 -12.53 -5.03 -7.99
CA ASP A 464 -13.41 -4.23 -8.84
C ASP A 464 -14.50 -3.52 -8.02
N ARG A 465 -15.35 -2.72 -8.69
CA ARG A 465 -16.48 -2.02 -8.05
C ARG A 465 -17.33 -2.91 -7.15
N LYS A 466 -17.51 -4.20 -7.44
CA LYS A 466 -18.32 -5.11 -6.63
C LYS A 466 -17.56 -5.57 -5.39
N SER A 467 -16.30 -6.00 -5.50
CA SER A 467 -15.53 -6.46 -4.33
C SER A 467 -15.20 -5.30 -3.39
N LEU A 468 -14.85 -4.12 -3.92
CA LEU A 468 -14.68 -2.90 -3.12
C LEU A 468 -15.97 -2.47 -2.42
N ARG A 469 -17.13 -2.54 -3.09
CA ARG A 469 -18.42 -2.20 -2.48
C ARG A 469 -18.73 -3.10 -1.29
N LEU A 470 -18.40 -4.39 -1.36
CA LEU A 470 -18.57 -5.33 -0.24
C LEU A 470 -17.62 -4.99 0.92
N LYS A 471 -16.34 -4.70 0.65
CA LYS A 471 -15.33 -4.26 1.64
C LYS A 471 -15.71 -2.96 2.34
N VAL A 472 -16.27 -1.99 1.61
CA VAL A 472 -16.77 -0.72 2.16
C VAL A 472 -18.02 -0.93 3.02
N LEU A 473 -18.95 -1.81 2.60
CA LEU A 473 -20.12 -2.15 3.41
C LEU A 473 -19.73 -2.85 4.71
N TYR A 474 -18.76 -3.78 4.67
CA TYR A 474 -18.19 -4.41 5.88
C TYR A 474 -17.56 -3.36 6.81
N ALA A 475 -16.76 -2.43 6.26
CA ALA A 475 -16.13 -1.36 7.05
C ALA A 475 -17.16 -0.48 7.78
N ARG A 476 -18.29 -0.14 7.12
CA ARG A 476 -19.41 0.57 7.76
C ARG A 476 -20.11 -0.29 8.83
N GLU A 477 -20.37 -1.57 8.55
CA GLU A 477 -21.03 -2.48 9.49
C GLU A 477 -20.23 -2.66 10.80
N LYS A 478 -18.92 -2.90 10.69
CA LYS A 478 -18.02 -2.99 11.85
C LYS A 478 -17.62 -1.62 12.43
N LYS A 479 -18.16 -0.52 11.88
CA LYS A 479 -17.94 0.87 12.28
C LYS A 479 -16.47 1.32 12.22
N LEU A 480 -15.68 0.70 11.35
CA LEU A 480 -14.25 0.96 11.18
C LEU A 480 -13.96 2.44 10.88
N GLY A 481 -12.77 2.94 11.19
CA GLY A 481 -12.35 4.33 10.95
C GLY A 481 -12.56 4.77 9.50
N GLY A 482 -12.37 3.86 8.55
CA GLY A 482 -12.60 4.12 7.14
C GLY A 482 -11.97 3.06 6.24
N VAL A 483 -11.54 3.50 5.06
CA VAL A 483 -10.71 2.70 4.13
C VAL A 483 -9.44 3.45 3.77
N MET A 484 -8.43 2.67 3.41
CA MET A 484 -7.18 3.15 2.81
C MET A 484 -7.04 2.53 1.42
N LEU A 485 -6.38 3.18 0.46
CA LEU A 485 -6.11 2.63 -0.87
C LEU A 485 -4.64 2.76 -1.29
N TRP A 486 -4.14 1.71 -1.95
CA TRP A 486 -2.86 1.71 -2.66
C TRP A 486 -3.07 1.35 -4.15
N ALA A 487 -2.73 2.19 -5.12
CA ALA A 487 -2.36 3.61 -5.02
C ALA A 487 -3.22 4.45 -5.98
N ILE A 488 -3.42 5.74 -5.68
CA ILE A 488 -4.49 6.54 -6.29
C ILE A 488 -4.37 6.70 -7.82
N ASN A 489 -3.15 6.66 -8.35
CA ASN A 489 -2.87 6.77 -9.78
C ASN A 489 -3.15 5.48 -10.59
N GLN A 490 -3.51 4.38 -9.93
CA GLN A 490 -3.77 3.07 -10.54
C GLN A 490 -5.24 2.89 -10.94
N ASP A 491 -6.12 3.78 -10.50
CA ASP A 491 -7.51 3.86 -10.96
C ASP A 491 -7.61 4.48 -12.36
N THR A 492 -8.73 4.21 -13.00
CA THR A 492 -9.24 4.86 -14.22
C THR A 492 -9.32 6.38 -14.10
N ALA A 493 -9.28 7.08 -15.24
CA ALA A 493 -9.34 8.54 -15.32
C ALA A 493 -10.69 9.17 -14.85
N ASP A 494 -11.77 8.39 -14.77
CA ASP A 494 -13.05 8.79 -14.17
C ASP A 494 -13.21 8.34 -12.70
N PHE A 495 -12.17 7.72 -12.12
CA PHE A 495 -12.08 7.27 -10.73
C PHE A 495 -13.08 6.17 -10.36
N GLU A 496 -13.28 5.18 -11.24
CA GLU A 496 -14.22 4.06 -11.11
C GLU A 496 -14.18 3.37 -9.73
N LEU A 497 -12.98 3.10 -9.18
CA LEU A 497 -12.82 2.44 -7.88
C LEU A 497 -12.94 3.41 -6.71
N LEU A 498 -12.30 4.58 -6.78
CA LEU A 498 -12.33 5.60 -5.73
C LEU A 498 -13.74 6.20 -5.53
N ASN A 499 -14.56 6.25 -6.58
CA ASN A 499 -15.98 6.61 -6.47
C ASN A 499 -16.76 5.61 -5.61
N VAL A 500 -16.41 4.31 -5.61
CA VAL A 500 -17.03 3.31 -4.71
C VAL A 500 -16.58 3.48 -3.26
N LEU A 501 -15.36 3.98 -3.01
CA LEU A 501 -14.88 4.22 -1.65
C LEU A 501 -15.63 5.36 -0.95
N GLN A 502 -16.29 6.26 -1.70
CA GLN A 502 -17.09 7.35 -1.13
C GLN A 502 -18.26 6.84 -0.29
N ASP A 503 -18.76 5.62 -0.56
CA ASP A 503 -19.80 4.99 0.23
C ASP A 503 -19.41 4.82 1.71
N VAL A 504 -18.11 4.79 2.08
CA VAL A 504 -17.70 4.71 3.49
C VAL A 504 -18.04 6.00 4.27
N ARG A 505 -18.17 7.13 3.55
CA ARG A 505 -18.46 8.47 4.09
C ARG A 505 -19.96 8.77 4.20
N ALA A 506 -20.81 7.82 3.77
CA ALA A 506 -22.28 7.90 3.75
C ALA A 506 -22.94 7.12 4.90
#